data_AF-A0A9P6WV62-F1
#
_entry.id   AF-A0A9P6WV62-F1
#
_cell.length_a   1.000
_cell.length_b   1.000
_cell.length_c   1.000
_cell.angle_alpha   90.00
_cell.angle_beta   90.00
_cell.angle_gamma   90.00
#
_symmetry.space_group_name_H-M   'P 1'
#
loop_
_entity.id
_entity.type
_entity.pdbx_description
1 polymer ?
#
loop_
_entity_poly.entity_id
_entity_poly.type
_entity_poly.pdbx_seq_one_letter_code
_entity_poly.pdbx_strand_id
1 'polypeptide(L)'
;MQQSLAKEYGVKTSVAHAAKSFSRRSAFTLTKAESLLHRKRSGIVNRLAANASLLPSLTPQLSIVESQLASIQQYHTETLALRAGIRWREQGELSAGYLKRTAAQRQTHQIMKQLLHPVTSTLCSTPEEMIHASVSFYGSLYTPDPIDDDAVEDLLSTLPSSLCLSASDQRMLVNSFTYDTLLDGVSRCPKRSSPGLDGLPL
;
A
#
# COMPACT_ATOMS: atom_id res chain seq x y z
N MET A 1 -16.13 -16.86 8.31
CA MET A 1 -15.17 -16.03 7.55
C MET A 1 -15.82 -14.79 6.91
N GLN A 2 -16.96 -14.91 6.22
CA GLN A 2 -17.67 -13.79 5.56
C GLN A 2 -18.15 -12.65 6.49
N GLN A 3 -18.62 -12.94 7.71
CA GLN A 3 -19.07 -11.90 8.66
C GLN A 3 -17.93 -11.02 9.21
N SER A 4 -16.70 -11.53 9.26
CA SER A 4 -15.52 -10.78 9.73
C SER A 4 -15.10 -9.72 8.69
N LEU A 5 -15.07 -10.11 7.42
CA LEU A 5 -14.75 -9.24 6.28
C LEU A 5 -15.76 -8.10 6.11
N ALA A 6 -17.05 -8.36 6.34
CA ALA A 6 -18.10 -7.34 6.27
C ALA A 6 -17.94 -6.25 7.35
N LYS A 7 -17.56 -6.63 8.57
CA LYS A 7 -17.25 -5.67 9.66
C LYS A 7 -16.02 -4.83 9.33
N GLU A 8 -14.97 -5.45 8.80
CA GLU A 8 -13.74 -4.75 8.42
C GLU A 8 -13.99 -3.73 7.29
N TYR A 9 -14.84 -4.08 6.31
CA TYR A 9 -15.23 -3.19 5.22
C TYR A 9 -16.06 -1.98 5.71
N GLY A 10 -16.95 -2.21 6.69
CA GLY A 10 -17.73 -1.14 7.34
C GLY A 10 -16.85 -0.12 8.09
N VAL A 11 -15.80 -0.58 8.77
CA VAL A 11 -14.85 0.33 9.44
C VAL A 11 -14.04 1.13 8.42
N LYS A 12 -13.51 0.48 7.38
CA LYS A 12 -12.72 1.15 6.32
C LYS A 12 -13.52 2.25 5.61
N THR A 13 -14.78 1.98 5.29
CA THR A 13 -15.67 2.96 4.64
C THR A 13 -16.01 4.14 5.55
N SER A 14 -16.29 3.88 6.83
CA SER A 14 -16.55 4.94 7.82
C SER A 14 -15.33 5.85 8.04
N VAL A 15 -14.14 5.27 8.21
CA VAL A 15 -12.87 6.01 8.34
C VAL A 15 -12.61 6.84 7.07
N ALA A 16 -12.80 6.26 5.89
CA ALA A 16 -12.64 6.98 4.63
C ALA A 16 -13.61 8.15 4.50
N HIS A 17 -14.87 7.98 4.92
CA HIS A 17 -15.86 9.06 4.91
C HIS A 17 -15.50 10.18 5.89
N ALA A 18 -15.12 9.84 7.13
CA ALA A 18 -14.66 10.78 8.14
C ALA A 18 -13.44 11.57 7.64
N ALA A 19 -12.41 10.89 7.11
CA ALA A 19 -11.21 11.52 6.56
C ALA A 19 -11.53 12.45 5.39
N LYS A 20 -12.41 12.03 4.46
CA LYS A 20 -12.87 12.87 3.35
C LYS A 20 -13.61 14.11 3.83
N SER A 21 -14.54 13.96 4.77
CA SER A 21 -15.32 15.08 5.31
C SER A 21 -14.44 16.09 6.06
N PHE A 22 -13.50 15.62 6.88
CA PHE A 22 -12.52 16.46 7.56
C PHE A 22 -11.64 17.19 6.54
N SER A 23 -11.11 16.48 5.55
CA SER A 23 -10.25 17.07 4.51
C SER A 23 -10.98 18.16 3.73
N ARG A 24 -12.25 17.93 3.34
CA ARG A 24 -13.08 18.93 2.65
C ARG A 24 -13.32 20.16 3.51
N ARG A 25 -13.64 19.96 4.80
CA ARG A 25 -13.86 21.07 5.75
C ARG A 25 -12.59 21.86 5.98
N SER A 26 -11.47 21.17 6.19
CA SER A 26 -10.15 21.79 6.34
C SER A 26 -9.78 22.61 5.11
N ALA A 27 -9.91 22.03 3.90
CA ALA A 27 -9.66 22.74 2.65
C ALA A 27 -10.54 23.98 2.50
N PHE A 28 -11.85 23.87 2.78
CA PHE A 28 -12.76 25.01 2.74
C PHE A 28 -12.34 26.13 3.72
N THR A 29 -11.99 25.76 4.96
CA THR A 29 -11.51 26.71 5.97
C THR A 29 -10.23 27.41 5.52
N LEU A 30 -9.27 26.66 4.97
CA LEU A 30 -8.01 27.20 4.46
C LEU A 30 -8.24 28.17 3.30
N THR A 31 -9.04 27.80 2.30
CA THR A 31 -9.36 28.69 1.17
C THR A 31 -10.05 29.98 1.65
N LYS A 32 -10.96 29.88 2.62
CA LYS A 32 -11.60 31.06 3.20
C LYS A 32 -10.59 31.92 3.96
N ALA A 33 -9.72 31.33 4.78
CA ALA A 33 -8.67 32.03 5.50
C ALA A 33 -7.70 32.74 4.55
N GLU A 34 -7.24 32.05 3.50
CA GLU A 34 -6.37 32.61 2.46
C GLU A 34 -7.02 33.82 1.78
N SER A 35 -8.29 33.73 1.39
CA SER A 35 -9.03 34.85 0.79
C SER A 35 -9.12 36.08 1.70
N LEU A 36 -9.32 35.86 3.01
CA LEU A 36 -9.39 36.93 4.01
C LEU A 36 -8.02 37.58 4.22
N LEU A 37 -6.95 36.78 4.26
CA LEU A 37 -5.57 37.26 4.38
C LEU A 37 -5.17 38.08 3.15
N HIS A 38 -5.50 37.62 1.94
CA HIS A 38 -5.29 38.40 0.72
C HIS A 38 -6.04 39.74 0.76
N ARG A 39 -7.31 39.75 1.16
CA ARG A 39 -8.08 41.00 1.30
C ARG A 39 -7.45 41.94 2.33
N LYS A 40 -7.02 41.41 3.48
CA LYS A 40 -6.36 42.18 4.54
C LYS A 40 -5.03 42.76 4.05
N ARG A 41 -4.22 41.97 3.36
CA ARG A 41 -2.97 42.41 2.71
C ARG A 41 -3.22 43.56 1.75
N SER A 42 -4.16 43.40 0.80
CA SER A 42 -4.50 44.46 -0.15
C SER A 42 -4.98 45.73 0.56
N GLY A 43 -5.80 45.60 1.60
CA GLY A 43 -6.24 46.74 2.41
C GLY A 43 -5.09 47.47 3.12
N ILE A 44 -4.12 46.75 3.67
CA ILE A 44 -2.93 47.36 4.31
C ILE A 44 -2.06 48.06 3.26
N VAL A 45 -1.78 47.39 2.13
CA VAL A 45 -0.98 47.93 1.04
C VAL A 45 -1.61 49.21 0.47
N ASN A 46 -2.92 49.22 0.26
CA ASN A 46 -3.62 50.40 -0.24
C ASN A 46 -3.56 51.58 0.75
N ARG A 47 -3.65 51.32 2.06
CA ARG A 47 -3.51 52.36 3.09
C ARG A 47 -2.10 52.92 3.17
N LEU A 48 -1.09 52.07 3.04
CA LEU A 48 0.31 52.50 2.96
C LEU A 48 0.60 53.34 1.72
N ALA A 49 0.01 52.96 0.57
CA ALA A 49 0.12 53.71 -0.67
C ALA A 49 -0.55 55.10 -0.56
N ALA A 50 -1.68 55.20 0.15
CA ALA A 50 -2.39 56.45 0.36
C ALA A 50 -1.73 57.35 1.43
N ASN A 51 -1.06 56.78 2.43
CA ASN A 51 -0.43 57.53 3.50
C ASN A 51 0.82 56.83 4.05
N ALA A 52 1.99 57.34 3.66
CA ALA A 52 3.28 56.81 4.07
C ALA A 52 3.59 56.99 5.58
N SER A 53 2.93 57.92 6.28
CA SER A 53 3.18 58.11 7.72
C SER A 53 2.67 56.93 8.57
N LEU A 54 1.82 56.08 8.00
CA LEU A 54 1.31 54.85 8.63
C LEU A 54 2.31 53.68 8.58
N LEU A 55 3.48 53.86 7.96
CA LEU A 55 4.50 52.82 7.81
C LEU A 55 4.88 52.12 9.13
N PRO A 56 5.18 52.84 10.23
CA PRO A 56 5.65 52.18 11.47
C PRO A 56 4.57 51.32 12.12
N SER A 57 3.29 51.68 11.96
CA SER A 57 2.18 50.96 12.58
C SER A 57 1.65 49.80 11.72
N LEU A 58 1.68 49.95 10.40
CA LEU A 58 1.12 48.96 9.47
C LEU A 58 2.13 47.92 8.99
N THR A 59 3.43 48.22 8.97
CA THR A 59 4.46 47.27 8.55
C THR A 59 4.50 45.99 9.39
N PRO A 60 4.43 46.04 10.75
CA PRO A 60 4.34 44.83 11.56
C PRO A 60 3.06 44.02 11.30
N GLN A 61 1.96 44.68 10.97
CA GLN A 61 0.72 43.98 10.63
C GLN A 61 0.81 43.31 9.26
N LEU A 62 1.49 43.94 8.30
CA LEU A 62 1.72 43.38 6.98
C LEU A 62 2.58 42.11 7.07
N SER A 63 3.67 42.14 7.85
CA SER A 63 4.55 40.98 8.02
C SER A 63 3.83 39.79 8.66
N ILE A 64 2.93 40.03 9.63
CA ILE A 64 2.08 38.98 10.21
C ILE A 64 1.17 38.38 9.14
N VAL A 65 0.51 39.21 8.33
CA VAL A 65 -0.39 38.71 7.28
C VAL A 65 0.38 37.92 6.21
N GLU A 66 1.56 38.39 5.82
CA GLU A 66 2.40 37.71 4.83
C GLU A 66 2.97 36.39 5.36
N SER A 67 3.37 36.31 6.64
CA SER A 67 3.81 35.05 7.25
C SER A 67 2.68 34.03 7.35
N GLN A 68 1.45 34.45 7.70
CA GLN A 68 0.28 33.59 7.70
C GLN A 68 -0.07 33.08 6.30
N LEU A 69 0.03 33.95 5.28
CA LEU A 69 -0.21 33.58 3.89
C LEU A 69 0.85 32.56 3.41
N ALA A 70 2.12 32.81 3.71
CA ALA A 70 3.23 31.93 3.37
C ALA A 70 3.06 30.53 4.00
N SER A 71 2.59 30.46 5.25
CA SER A 71 2.29 29.19 5.94
C SER A 71 1.22 28.37 5.19
N ILE A 72 0.12 29.00 4.76
CA ILE A 72 -0.94 28.33 3.99
C ILE A 72 -0.42 27.87 2.63
N GLN A 73 0.33 28.71 1.92
CA GLN A 73 0.90 28.36 0.61
C GLN A 73 1.92 27.23 0.71
N GLN A 74 2.72 27.20 1.77
CA GLN A 74 3.65 26.13 2.07
C GLN A 74 2.90 24.81 2.29
N TYR A 75 1.83 24.81 3.09
CA TYR A 75 0.98 23.63 3.32
C TYR A 75 0.41 23.06 1.99
N HIS A 76 -0.05 23.93 1.08
CA HIS A 76 -0.50 23.49 -0.24
C HIS A 76 0.62 22.86 -1.07
N THR A 77 1.79 23.47 -1.06
CA THR A 77 2.96 22.99 -1.80
C THR A 77 3.45 21.65 -1.27
N GLU A 78 3.50 21.46 0.05
CA GLU A 78 3.79 20.20 0.71
C GLU A 78 2.79 19.11 0.32
N THR A 79 1.50 19.42 0.39
CA THR A 79 0.44 18.49 -0.04
C THR A 79 0.61 18.09 -1.50
N LEU A 80 0.93 19.02 -2.39
CA LEU A 80 1.16 18.73 -3.81
C LEU A 80 2.41 17.87 -4.04
N ALA A 81 3.49 18.12 -3.32
CA ALA A 81 4.71 17.31 -3.44
C ALA A 81 4.50 15.87 -2.93
N LEU A 82 3.76 15.70 -1.84
CA LEU A 82 3.36 14.38 -1.35
C LEU A 82 2.58 13.62 -2.43
N ARG A 83 1.60 14.28 -3.07
CA ARG A 83 0.83 13.70 -4.18
C ARG A 83 1.69 13.39 -5.41
N ALA A 84 2.66 14.26 -5.71
CA ALA A 84 3.63 14.04 -6.79
C ALA A 84 4.59 12.88 -6.50
N GLY A 85 4.72 12.43 -5.25
CA GLY A 85 5.67 11.39 -4.86
C GLY A 85 7.11 11.87 -4.70
N ILE A 86 7.30 13.18 -4.62
CA ILE A 86 8.63 13.77 -4.51
C ILE A 86 9.01 13.77 -3.02
N ARG A 87 9.82 12.79 -2.63
CA ARG A 87 10.33 12.64 -1.26
C ARG A 87 11.49 13.58 -0.95
N TRP A 88 12.35 13.83 -1.94
CA TRP A 88 13.52 14.69 -1.83
C TRP A 88 13.41 15.80 -2.86
N ARG A 89 13.41 17.05 -2.41
CA ARG A 89 13.42 18.22 -3.31
C ARG A 89 14.85 18.74 -3.37
N GLU A 90 15.63 18.23 -4.31
CA GLU A 90 17.07 18.55 -4.40
C GLU A 90 17.35 20.06 -4.50
N GLN A 91 16.40 20.84 -5.03
CA GLN A 91 16.48 22.30 -5.15
C GLN A 91 15.35 23.04 -4.42
N GLY A 92 14.70 22.39 -3.45
CA GLY A 92 13.59 22.99 -2.72
C GLY A 92 12.37 23.31 -3.57
N GLU A 93 12.12 22.58 -4.67
CA GLU A 93 11.06 22.87 -5.64
C GLU A 93 9.72 23.25 -4.98
N LEU A 94 9.31 24.51 -5.14
CA LEU A 94 8.03 25.05 -4.65
C LEU A 94 7.00 25.28 -5.76
N SER A 95 7.34 24.96 -7.01
CA SER A 95 6.48 25.25 -8.16
C SER A 95 5.20 24.41 -8.10
N ALA A 96 4.11 25.01 -7.61
CA ALA A 96 2.81 24.36 -7.51
C ALA A 96 2.32 23.80 -8.86
N GLY A 97 2.63 24.50 -9.96
CA GLY A 97 2.29 24.05 -11.31
C GLY A 97 3.06 22.79 -11.72
N TYR A 98 4.36 22.72 -11.43
CA TYR A 98 5.15 21.52 -11.65
C TYR A 98 4.63 20.35 -10.81
N LEU A 99 4.49 20.54 -9.49
CA LEU A 99 4.02 19.50 -8.58
C LEU A 99 2.64 18.96 -8.99
N LYS A 100 1.72 19.83 -9.42
CA LYS A 100 0.41 19.44 -9.93
C LYS A 100 0.49 18.59 -11.19
N ARG A 101 1.36 18.94 -12.16
CA ARG A 101 1.57 18.15 -13.38
C ARG A 101 2.17 16.79 -13.05
N THR A 102 3.19 16.75 -12.21
CA THR A 102 3.85 15.50 -11.79
C THR A 102 2.86 14.57 -11.07
N ALA A 103 2.04 15.11 -10.17
CA ALA A 103 1.00 14.32 -9.50
C ALA A 103 -0.04 13.75 -10.50
N ALA A 104 -0.48 14.55 -11.46
CA ALA A 104 -1.42 14.09 -12.50
C ALA A 104 -0.80 13.01 -13.39
N GLN A 105 0.45 13.21 -13.84
CA GLN A 105 1.18 12.24 -14.64
C GLN A 105 1.35 10.92 -13.90
N ARG A 106 1.75 10.96 -12.63
CA ARG A 106 1.89 9.77 -11.78
C ARG A 106 0.56 9.02 -11.66
N GLN A 107 -0.54 9.74 -11.43
CA GLN A 107 -1.87 9.13 -11.36
C GLN A 107 -2.21 8.41 -12.67
N THR A 108 -1.92 9.01 -13.83
CA THR A 108 -2.13 8.36 -15.14
C THR A 108 -1.28 7.11 -15.30
N HIS A 109 -0.02 7.14 -14.85
CA HIS A 109 0.90 5.99 -14.97
C HIS A 109 0.56 4.85 -14.00
N GLN A 110 -0.06 5.14 -12.87
CA GLN A 110 -0.47 4.13 -11.88
C GLN A 110 -1.78 3.43 -12.23
N ILE A 111 -2.53 3.95 -13.20
CA ILE A 111 -3.78 3.34 -13.64
C ILE A 111 -3.48 2.39 -14.78
N MET A 112 -3.66 1.09 -14.51
CA MET A 112 -3.76 0.09 -15.55
C MET A 112 -5.10 0.30 -16.27
N LYS A 113 -5.06 0.70 -17.54
CA LYS A 113 -6.26 1.07 -18.31
C LYS A 113 -7.01 -0.13 -18.86
N GLN A 114 -6.29 -1.20 -19.17
CA GLN A 114 -6.82 -2.39 -19.81
C GLN A 114 -5.93 -3.59 -19.56
N LEU A 115 -6.53 -4.78 -19.62
CA LEU A 115 -5.86 -6.08 -19.56
C LEU A 115 -6.34 -6.94 -20.72
N LEU A 116 -5.51 -7.88 -21.18
CA LEU A 116 -5.96 -8.93 -22.08
C LEU A 116 -6.40 -10.14 -21.24
N HIS A 117 -7.62 -10.63 -21.45
CA HIS A 117 -8.10 -11.79 -20.71
C HIS A 117 -7.33 -13.06 -21.14
N PRO A 118 -6.76 -13.85 -20.21
CA PRO A 118 -5.87 -14.97 -20.55
C PRO A 118 -6.55 -16.08 -21.33
N VAL A 119 -7.84 -16.35 -21.07
CA VAL A 119 -8.61 -17.41 -21.74
C VAL A 119 -9.25 -16.96 -23.04
N THR A 120 -10.01 -15.85 -23.02
CA THR A 120 -10.80 -15.39 -24.16
C THR A 120 -10.02 -14.49 -25.12
N SER A 121 -8.82 -14.02 -24.74
CA SER A 121 -8.02 -13.04 -25.49
C SER A 121 -8.78 -11.74 -25.80
N THR A 122 -9.79 -11.40 -25.00
CA THR A 122 -10.55 -10.16 -25.14
C THR A 122 -9.93 -9.04 -24.32
N LEU A 123 -10.03 -7.81 -24.82
CA LEU A 123 -9.55 -6.63 -24.10
C LEU A 123 -10.54 -6.24 -22.98
N CYS A 124 -10.10 -6.36 -21.73
CA CYS A 124 -10.83 -5.98 -20.53
C CYS A 124 -10.52 -4.52 -20.19
N SER A 125 -11.54 -3.68 -20.03
CA SER A 125 -11.38 -2.25 -19.72
C SER A 125 -12.20 -1.79 -18.52
N THR A 126 -13.19 -2.57 -18.09
CA THR A 126 -13.93 -2.30 -16.86
C THR A 126 -13.20 -2.91 -15.66
N PRO A 127 -13.33 -2.32 -14.44
CA PRO A 127 -12.72 -2.88 -13.23
C PRO A 127 -13.13 -4.34 -12.97
N GLU A 128 -14.40 -4.67 -13.21
CA GLU A 128 -14.94 -6.01 -13.01
C GLU A 128 -14.29 -7.03 -13.96
N GLU A 129 -14.18 -6.69 -15.24
CA GLU A 129 -13.50 -7.52 -16.25
C GLU A 129 -12.01 -7.69 -15.94
N MET A 130 -11.32 -6.61 -15.56
CA MET A 130 -9.90 -6.63 -15.22
C MET A 130 -9.62 -7.48 -13.98
N ILE A 131 -10.49 -7.43 -12.96
CA ILE A 131 -10.40 -8.29 -11.78
C ILE A 131 -10.59 -9.75 -12.19
N HIS A 132 -11.62 -10.05 -12.99
CA HIS A 132 -11.88 -11.40 -13.46
C HIS A 132 -10.68 -11.97 -14.25
N ALA A 133 -10.15 -11.20 -15.21
CA ALA A 133 -8.96 -11.56 -15.98
C ALA A 133 -7.75 -11.83 -15.08
N SER A 134 -7.53 -10.98 -14.06
CA SER A 134 -6.44 -11.14 -13.11
C SER A 134 -6.58 -12.40 -12.26
N VAL A 135 -7.79 -12.67 -11.74
CA VAL A 135 -8.08 -13.88 -10.96
C VAL A 135 -7.88 -15.13 -11.81
N SER A 136 -8.36 -15.12 -13.05
CA SER A 136 -8.15 -16.23 -13.99
C SER A 136 -6.66 -16.47 -14.27
N PHE A 137 -5.90 -15.40 -14.52
CA PHE A 137 -4.46 -15.48 -14.79
C PHE A 137 -3.68 -16.04 -13.60
N TYR A 138 -3.82 -15.43 -12.42
CA TYR A 138 -3.08 -15.85 -11.24
C TYR A 138 -3.57 -17.19 -10.69
N GLY A 139 -4.86 -17.49 -10.84
CA GLY A 139 -5.40 -18.81 -10.56
C GLY A 139 -4.69 -19.88 -11.38
N SER A 140 -4.54 -19.67 -12.68
CA SER A 140 -3.78 -20.59 -13.55
C SER A 140 -2.30 -20.63 -13.20
N LEU A 141 -1.65 -19.48 -12.98
CA LEU A 141 -0.20 -19.40 -12.75
C LEU A 141 0.25 -20.12 -11.46
N TYR A 142 -0.60 -20.10 -10.43
CA TYR A 142 -0.33 -20.74 -9.14
C TYR A 142 -1.04 -22.09 -8.97
N THR A 143 -1.74 -22.57 -10.00
CA THR A 143 -2.22 -23.95 -10.02
C THR A 143 -1.04 -24.84 -10.40
N PRO A 144 -0.71 -25.87 -9.60
CA PRO A 144 0.32 -26.82 -9.97
C PRO A 144 -0.04 -27.49 -11.29
N ASP A 145 0.93 -27.56 -12.21
CA ASP A 145 0.78 -28.39 -13.39
C ASP A 145 0.67 -29.87 -12.97
N PRO A 146 -0.17 -30.67 -13.64
CA PRO A 146 -0.22 -32.09 -13.38
C PRO A 146 1.17 -32.70 -13.65
N ILE A 147 1.60 -33.57 -12.74
CA ILE A 147 2.82 -34.35 -12.94
C ILE A 147 2.52 -35.41 -13.99
N ASP A 148 3.42 -35.57 -14.95
CA ASP A 148 3.37 -36.69 -15.89
C ASP A 148 3.93 -37.93 -15.20
N ASP A 149 3.02 -38.74 -14.64
CA ASP A 149 3.37 -39.95 -13.89
C ASP A 149 4.10 -40.98 -14.77
N ASP A 150 3.82 -41.02 -16.08
CA ASP A 150 4.50 -41.91 -17.02
C ASP A 150 5.96 -41.46 -17.21
N ALA A 151 6.20 -40.15 -17.36
CA ALA A 151 7.55 -39.60 -17.44
C ALA A 151 8.35 -39.78 -16.13
N VAL A 152 7.66 -39.70 -14.98
CA VAL A 152 8.27 -39.99 -13.67
C VAL A 152 8.66 -41.46 -13.59
N GLU A 153 7.78 -42.38 -13.95
CA GLU A 153 8.06 -43.82 -13.92
C GLU A 153 9.19 -44.19 -14.90
N ASP A 154 9.18 -43.63 -16.12
CA ASP A 154 10.24 -43.80 -17.11
C ASP A 154 11.60 -43.36 -16.54
N LEU A 155 11.65 -42.19 -15.90
CA LEU A 155 12.87 -41.69 -15.25
C LEU A 155 13.34 -42.62 -14.13
N LEU A 156 12.42 -43.08 -13.27
CA LEU A 156 12.72 -43.94 -12.13
C LEU A 156 13.08 -45.37 -12.53
N SER A 157 12.56 -45.87 -13.65
CA SER A 157 12.83 -47.22 -14.16
C SER A 157 14.31 -47.46 -14.50
N THR A 158 15.07 -46.39 -14.74
CA THR A 158 16.51 -46.44 -15.02
C THR A 158 17.36 -46.66 -13.76
N LEU A 159 16.78 -46.49 -12.57
CA LEU A 159 17.51 -46.60 -11.31
C LEU A 159 17.74 -48.08 -10.94
N PRO A 160 18.98 -48.47 -10.61
CA PRO A 160 19.27 -49.83 -10.16
C PRO A 160 18.61 -50.10 -8.80
N SER A 161 18.13 -51.33 -8.61
CA SER A 161 17.42 -51.74 -7.38
C SER A 161 18.26 -51.60 -6.10
N SER A 162 19.60 -51.50 -6.21
CA SER A 162 20.50 -51.25 -5.08
C SER A 162 20.36 -49.85 -4.47
N LEU A 163 19.78 -48.90 -5.21
CA LEU A 163 19.48 -47.55 -4.73
C LEU A 163 18.03 -47.43 -4.21
N CYS A 164 17.21 -48.46 -4.41
CA CYS A 164 15.84 -48.49 -3.93
C CYS A 164 15.78 -48.99 -2.49
N LEU A 165 14.95 -48.34 -1.69
CA LEU A 165 14.64 -48.81 -0.34
C LEU A 165 13.95 -50.18 -0.38
N SER A 166 14.12 -50.97 0.67
CA SER A 166 13.39 -52.23 0.81
C SER A 166 11.88 -51.96 0.90
N ALA A 167 11.06 -52.92 0.46
CA ALA A 167 9.60 -52.78 0.51
C ALA A 167 9.06 -52.56 1.95
N SER A 168 9.80 -53.01 2.96
CA SER A 168 9.50 -52.73 4.38
C SER A 168 9.80 -51.28 4.76
N ASP A 169 10.95 -50.75 4.35
CA ASP A 169 11.35 -49.38 4.69
C ASP A 169 10.47 -48.36 3.96
N GLN A 170 10.13 -48.63 2.69
CA GLN A 170 9.18 -47.81 1.93
C GLN A 170 7.82 -47.73 2.64
N ARG A 171 7.29 -48.87 3.09
CA ARG A 171 6.03 -48.90 3.86
C ARG A 171 6.15 -48.17 5.18
N MET A 172 7.28 -48.31 5.88
CA MET A 172 7.51 -47.60 7.14
C MET A 172 7.50 -46.07 6.96
N LEU A 173 8.12 -45.57 5.89
CA LEU A 173 8.21 -44.12 5.63
C LEU A 173 6.90 -43.49 5.16
N VAL A 174 6.04 -44.25 4.46
CA VAL A 174 4.76 -43.75 3.93
C VAL A 174 3.62 -43.92 4.95
N ASN A 175 3.72 -44.87 5.87
CA ASN A 175 2.71 -45.08 6.89
C ASN A 175 2.60 -43.87 7.83
N SER A 176 1.38 -43.56 8.25
CA SER A 176 1.13 -42.56 9.29
C SER A 176 1.75 -42.98 10.63
N PHE A 177 2.18 -42.00 11.42
CA PHE A 177 2.69 -42.24 12.77
C PHE A 177 1.61 -42.87 13.65
N THR A 178 1.97 -43.92 14.39
CA THR A 178 1.12 -44.49 15.43
C THR A 178 1.32 -43.72 16.73
N TYR A 179 0.33 -43.83 17.63
CA TYR A 179 0.41 -43.22 18.96
C TYR A 179 1.66 -43.68 19.73
N ASP A 180 2.01 -44.96 19.64
CA ASP A 180 3.19 -45.52 20.32
C ASP A 180 4.50 -44.95 19.76
N THR A 181 4.58 -44.72 18.44
CA THR A 181 5.74 -44.06 17.82
C THR A 181 5.90 -42.62 18.30
N LEU A 182 4.79 -41.89 18.45
CA LEU A 182 4.81 -40.54 19.00
C LEU A 182 5.23 -40.54 20.47
N LEU A 183 4.71 -41.46 21.28
CA LEU A 183 5.04 -41.59 22.69
C LEU A 183 6.52 -41.95 22.89
N ASP A 184 7.04 -42.88 22.09
CA ASP A 184 8.47 -43.22 22.08
C ASP A 184 9.32 -42.01 21.65
N GLY A 185 8.90 -41.27 20.61
CA GLY A 185 9.56 -40.05 20.17
C GLY A 185 9.63 -38.97 21.27
N VAL A 186 8.53 -38.73 21.96
CA VAL A 186 8.45 -37.78 23.09
C VAL A 186 9.28 -38.26 24.28
N SER A 187 9.34 -39.57 24.54
CA SER A 187 10.13 -40.12 25.64
C SER A 187 11.64 -39.87 25.50
N ARG A 188 12.10 -39.68 24.26
CA ARG A 188 13.50 -39.36 23.93
C ARG A 188 13.82 -37.87 24.06
N CYS A 189 12.83 -37.01 24.27
CA CYS A 189 13.05 -35.58 24.49
C CYS A 189 13.79 -35.35 25.82
N PRO A 190 14.84 -34.52 25.84
CA PRO A 190 15.57 -34.21 27.06
C PRO A 190 14.67 -33.42 28.03
N LYS A 191 14.49 -33.95 29.24
CA LYS A 191 13.60 -33.40 30.30
C LYS A 191 14.00 -32.00 30.80
N ARG A 192 15.18 -31.51 30.43
CA ARG A 192 15.75 -30.22 30.81
C ARG A 192 16.63 -29.72 29.67
N SER A 193 16.06 -28.88 28.82
CA SER A 193 16.79 -28.15 27.79
C SER A 193 16.28 -26.71 27.73
N SER A 194 17.11 -25.80 27.23
CA SER A 194 16.71 -24.42 27.02
C SER A 194 15.64 -24.34 25.92
N PRO A 195 14.60 -23.49 26.07
CA PRO A 195 13.53 -23.35 25.08
C PRO A 195 14.05 -22.95 23.68
N GLY A 196 13.34 -23.40 22.65
CA GLY A 196 13.62 -23.04 21.26
C GLY A 196 13.24 -21.59 20.91
N LEU A 197 13.32 -21.24 19.62
CA LEU A 197 12.97 -19.91 19.11
C LEU A 197 11.49 -19.55 19.34
N ASP A 198 10.64 -20.58 19.44
CA ASP A 198 9.22 -20.46 19.80
C ASP A 198 8.98 -20.20 21.30
N GLY A 199 10.03 -20.30 22.13
CA GLY A 199 9.99 -20.02 23.57
C GLY A 199 9.24 -21.06 24.39
N LEU A 200 8.88 -22.21 23.81
CA LEU A 200 8.16 -23.26 24.52
C LEU A 200 9.14 -24.14 25.32
N PRO A 201 8.95 -24.28 26.65
CA PRO A 201 9.72 -25.24 27.43
C PRO A 201 9.22 -26.66 27.17
N LEU A 202 10.16 -27.61 27.12
CA LEU A 202 9.89 -29.06 27.13
C LEU A 202 9.56 -29.55 28.53
#